data_AF-A0A415IPL1-F1
#
_entry.id   AF-A0A415IPL1-F1
#
_cell.length_a   1.000
_cell.length_b   1.000
_cell.length_c   1.000
_cell.angle_alpha   90.00
_cell.angle_beta   90.00
_cell.angle_gamma   90.00
#
_symmetry.space_group_name_H-M   'P 1'
#
loop_
_entity.id
_entity.type
_entity.pdbx_description
1 polymer ?
#
loop_
_entity_poly.entity_id
_entity_poly.type
_entity_poly.pdbx_seq_one_letter_code
_entity_poly.pdbx_strand_id
1 'polypeptide(L)'
;MTETTDDKLLQQFFSDNRKEIEDNGFSRRVMHHLPDRYYRISQLWSLFCFTLAVVLFFVLDGLQLVLGALRETFTSAVQSGAAELDPKSLIIAAVVLVYLGYRKICSLA
;
A
#
# COMPACT_ATOMS: atom_id res chain seq x y z
N MET A 1 44.64 37.72 4.31
CA MET A 1 43.55 37.79 5.31
C MET A 1 42.75 39.05 5.04
N THR A 2 41.80 38.99 4.11
CA THR A 2 41.00 40.14 3.63
C THR A 2 39.51 39.79 3.55
N GLU A 3 39.09 38.69 4.18
CA GLU A 3 37.70 38.21 4.12
C GLU A 3 36.80 38.81 5.22
N THR A 4 37.37 39.50 6.22
CA THR A 4 36.60 39.91 7.40
C THR A 4 35.96 41.30 7.32
N THR A 5 36.38 42.16 6.39
CA THR A 5 35.88 43.55 6.28
C THR A 5 34.72 43.64 5.30
N ASP A 6 34.81 42.94 4.17
CA ASP A 6 33.75 42.91 3.15
C ASP A 6 32.51 42.18 3.68
N ASP A 7 32.70 41.08 4.39
CA ASP A 7 31.61 40.34 5.05
C ASP A 7 30.86 41.22 6.06
N LYS A 8 31.57 42.10 6.78
CA LYS A 8 30.96 43.04 7.73
C LYS A 8 30.18 44.15 7.02
N LEU A 9 30.72 44.68 5.93
CA LEU A 9 30.03 45.69 5.10
C LEU A 9 28.79 45.10 4.45
N LEU A 10 28.88 43.88 3.93
CA LEU A 10 27.75 43.14 3.38
C LEU A 10 26.70 42.87 4.45
N GLN A 11 27.10 42.39 5.62
CA GLN A 11 26.16 42.11 6.71
C GLN A 11 25.43 43.38 7.17
N GLN A 12 26.14 44.51 7.27
CA GLN A 12 25.56 45.79 7.65
C GLN A 12 24.65 46.36 6.54
N PHE A 13 25.03 46.20 5.27
CA PHE A 13 24.20 46.60 4.14
C PHE A 13 22.91 45.78 4.06
N PHE A 14 23.00 44.47 4.28
CA PHE A 14 21.84 43.57 4.32
C PHE A 14 20.98 43.80 5.55
N SER A 15 21.53 44.17 6.72
CA SER A 15 20.72 44.51 7.90
C SER A 15 19.96 45.82 7.70
N ASP A 16 20.62 46.84 7.14
CA ASP A 16 20.06 48.17 7.00
C ASP A 16 19.02 48.24 5.87
N ASN A 17 19.11 47.36 4.87
CA ASN A 17 18.17 47.27 3.75
C ASN A 17 17.28 46.02 3.78
N ARG A 18 17.24 45.27 4.90
CA ARG A 18 16.34 44.12 5.08
C ARG A 18 14.90 44.59 5.17
N LYS A 19 14.30 44.91 4.02
CA LYS A 19 12.85 45.02 3.93
C LYS A 19 12.30 43.62 4.17
N GLU A 20 11.72 43.40 5.35
CA GLU A 20 10.81 42.28 5.56
C GLU A 20 9.65 42.50 4.59
N ILE A 21 9.78 41.89 3.41
CA ILE A 21 8.67 41.77 2.48
C ILE A 21 7.68 40.87 3.20
N GLU A 22 6.60 41.45 3.73
CA GLU A 22 5.48 40.66 4.20
C GLU A 22 5.08 39.73 3.06
N ASP A 23 5.07 38.42 3.35
CA ASP A 23 4.63 37.43 2.39
C ASP A 23 3.12 37.62 2.22
N ASN A 24 2.75 38.52 1.29
CA ASN A 24 1.41 38.97 0.94
C ASN A 24 0.58 37.83 0.29
N GLY A 25 0.63 36.64 0.86
CA GLY A 25 0.14 35.40 0.28
C GLY A 25 0.88 34.98 -0.99
N PHE A 26 2.11 35.45 -1.22
CA PHE A 26 2.91 35.06 -2.39
C PHE A 26 3.27 33.57 -2.32
N SER A 27 3.82 33.09 -1.20
CA SER A 27 4.12 31.65 -1.05
C SER A 27 2.87 30.80 -1.17
N ARG A 28 1.72 31.28 -0.67
CA ARG A 28 0.44 30.58 -0.78
C ARG A 28 -0.06 30.54 -2.23
N ARG A 29 0.06 31.63 -2.99
CA ARG A 29 -0.27 31.69 -4.42
C ARG A 29 0.68 30.85 -5.28
N VAL A 30 1.96 30.78 -4.92
CA VAL A 30 2.97 29.95 -5.60
C VAL A 30 2.70 28.47 -5.32
N MET A 31 2.46 28.08 -4.07
CA MET A 31 2.11 26.70 -3.72
C MET A 31 0.81 26.22 -4.38
N HIS A 32 -0.20 27.09 -4.51
CA HIS A 32 -1.43 26.77 -5.26
C HIS A 32 -1.25 26.72 -6.78
N HIS A 33 -0.16 27.30 -7.31
CA HIS A 33 0.20 27.18 -8.72
C HIS A 33 1.02 25.93 -9.02
N LEU A 34 1.42 25.13 -8.01
CA LEU A 34 1.94 23.80 -8.30
C LEU A 34 0.79 22.93 -8.82
N PRO A 35 0.91 22.37 -10.04
CA PRO A 35 -0.19 21.70 -10.69
C PRO A 35 -0.47 20.35 -10.03
N ASP A 36 -1.41 20.33 -9.08
CA ASP A 36 -2.08 19.11 -8.57
C ASP A 36 -2.80 18.30 -9.67
N ARG A 37 -2.74 18.76 -10.93
CA ARG A 37 -3.20 18.02 -12.11
C ARG A 37 -2.51 16.66 -12.24
N TYR A 38 -1.24 16.54 -11.83
CA TYR A 38 -0.51 15.27 -11.94
C TYR A 38 -1.10 14.18 -11.03
N TYR A 39 -1.64 14.55 -9.86
CA TYR A 39 -2.24 13.62 -8.92
C TYR A 39 -3.52 12.99 -9.48
N ARG A 40 -4.37 13.78 -10.15
CA ARG A 40 -5.59 13.29 -10.81
C ARG A 40 -5.27 12.38 -11.98
N ILE A 41 -4.26 12.70 -12.78
CA ILE A 41 -3.80 11.89 -13.92
C ILE A 41 -3.23 10.57 -13.42
N SER A 42 -2.39 10.59 -12.38
CA SER A 42 -1.85 9.38 -11.74
C SER A 42 -2.96 8.49 -11.22
N GLN A 43 -3.96 9.05 -10.53
CA GLN A 43 -5.10 8.30 -10.03
C GLN A 43 -5.94 7.68 -11.16
N LEU A 44 -6.13 8.38 -12.28
CA LEU A 44 -6.85 7.88 -13.45
C LEU A 44 -6.10 6.72 -14.12
N TRP A 45 -4.76 6.83 -14.21
CA TRP A 45 -3.89 5.77 -14.70
C TRP A 45 -3.88 4.55 -13.79
N SER A 46 -3.81 4.74 -12.47
CA SER A 46 -3.90 3.63 -11.52
C SER A 46 -5.26 2.93 -11.59
N LEU A 47 -6.34 3.69 -11.74
CA LEU A 47 -7.68 3.12 -11.90
C LEU A 47 -7.78 2.33 -13.21
N PHE A 48 -7.24 2.87 -14.30
CA PHE A 48 -7.18 2.20 -15.60
C PHE A 48 -6.34 0.92 -15.57
N CYS A 49 -5.17 0.94 -14.93
CA CYS A 49 -4.34 -0.25 -14.75
C CYS A 49 -5.05 -1.30 -13.89
N PHE A 50 -5.74 -0.88 -12.83
CA PHE A 50 -6.49 -1.78 -11.97
C PHE A 50 -7.66 -2.44 -12.73
N THR A 51 -8.45 -1.67 -13.48
CA THR A 51 -9.54 -2.23 -14.27
C THR A 51 -9.02 -3.17 -15.35
N LEU A 52 -7.93 -2.82 -16.04
CA LEU A 52 -7.27 -3.69 -17.01
C LEU A 52 -6.83 -5.02 -16.38
N ALA A 53 -6.21 -4.97 -15.20
CA ALA A 53 -5.78 -6.17 -14.47
C ALA A 53 -6.97 -7.07 -14.09
N VAL A 54 -8.09 -6.48 -13.64
CA VAL A 54 -9.32 -7.22 -13.33
C VAL A 54 -9.90 -7.88 -14.59
N VAL A 55 -10.00 -7.14 -15.70
CA VAL A 55 -10.52 -7.68 -16.97
C VAL A 55 -9.63 -8.81 -17.47
N LEU A 56 -8.30 -8.63 -17.47
CA LEU A 56 -7.34 -9.68 -17.83
C LEU A 56 -7.49 -10.90 -16.93
N PHE A 57 -7.69 -10.72 -15.62
CA PHE A 57 -7.91 -11.80 -14.69
C PHE A 57 -9.17 -12.61 -15.02
N PHE A 58 -10.25 -11.97 -15.46
CA PHE A 58 -11.47 -12.67 -15.90
C PHE A 58 -11.30 -13.34 -17.27
N VAL A 59 -10.66 -12.68 -18.23
CA VAL A 59 -10.44 -13.21 -19.60
C VAL A 59 -9.52 -14.43 -19.59
N LEU A 60 -8.54 -14.47 -18.69
CA LEU A 60 -7.60 -15.58 -18.55
C LEU A 60 -8.13 -16.71 -17.66
N ASP A 61 -9.42 -16.71 -17.31
CA ASP A 61 -10.01 -17.63 -16.33
C ASP A 61 -9.15 -17.71 -15.05
N GLY A 62 -8.60 -16.58 -14.61
CA GLY A 62 -7.64 -16.51 -13.50
C GLY A 62 -8.20 -17.11 -12.22
N LEU A 63 -9.53 -17.06 -12.03
CA LEU A 63 -10.20 -17.73 -10.94
C LEU A 63 -10.10 -19.26 -11.04
N GLN A 64 -10.27 -19.84 -12.23
CA GLN A 64 -10.08 -21.28 -12.44
C GLN A 64 -8.62 -21.68 -12.29
N LEU A 65 -7.69 -20.83 -12.72
CA LEU A 65 -6.25 -21.08 -12.57
C LEU A 65 -5.82 -21.07 -11.10
N VAL A 66 -6.28 -20.07 -10.33
CA VAL A 66 -6.00 -19.96 -8.89
C VAL A 66 -6.69 -21.07 -8.12
N LEU A 67 -7.97 -21.36 -8.39
CA LEU A 67 -8.69 -22.46 -7.75
C LEU A 67 -8.13 -23.82 -8.14
N GLY A 68 -7.68 -23.99 -9.38
CA GLY A 68 -7.03 -25.19 -9.88
C GLY A 68 -5.70 -25.44 -9.17
N ALA A 69 -4.80 -24.45 -9.16
CA ALA A 69 -3.54 -24.52 -8.45
C ALA A 69 -3.73 -24.71 -6.94
N LEU A 70 -4.69 -24.01 -6.33
CA LEU A 70 -5.03 -24.16 -4.92
C LEU A 70 -5.57 -25.56 -4.63
N ARG A 71 -6.46 -26.08 -5.49
CA ARG A 71 -7.02 -27.43 -5.34
C ARG A 71 -5.93 -28.47 -5.48
N GLU A 72 -5.06 -28.37 -6.48
CA GLU A 72 -3.93 -29.30 -6.68
C GLU A 72 -2.96 -29.28 -5.50
N THR A 73 -2.62 -28.09 -5.01
CA THR A 73 -1.76 -27.92 -3.82
C THR A 73 -2.43 -28.47 -2.58
N PHE A 74 -3.74 -28.23 -2.41
CA PHE A 74 -4.51 -28.73 -1.29
C PHE A 74 -4.68 -30.25 -1.35
N THR A 75 -5.00 -30.83 -2.51
CA THR A 75 -5.08 -32.29 -2.67
C THR A 75 -3.72 -32.93 -2.44
N SER A 76 -2.63 -32.30 -2.88
CA SER A 76 -1.28 -32.80 -2.61
C SER A 76 -0.95 -32.73 -1.13
N ALA A 77 -1.23 -31.61 -0.46
CA ALA A 77 -1.02 -31.45 0.98
C ALA A 77 -1.90 -32.40 1.82
N VAL A 78 -3.16 -32.57 1.42
CA VAL A 78 -4.10 -33.51 2.06
C VAL A 78 -3.68 -34.94 1.80
N GLN A 79 -3.22 -35.30 0.61
CA GLN A 79 -2.80 -36.66 0.30
C GLN A 79 -1.48 -37.02 0.99
N SER A 80 -0.53 -36.08 1.06
CA SER A 80 0.69 -36.23 1.87
C SER A 80 0.37 -36.31 3.37
N GLY A 81 -0.51 -35.45 3.88
CA GLY A 81 -0.92 -35.47 5.29
C GLY A 81 -1.81 -36.67 5.65
N ALA A 82 -2.68 -37.13 4.75
CA ALA A 82 -3.58 -38.27 4.96
C ALA A 82 -2.88 -39.62 4.72
N ALA A 83 -1.79 -39.66 3.97
CA ALA A 83 -0.92 -40.84 3.91
C ALA A 83 -0.17 -41.08 5.24
N GLU A 84 0.04 -40.02 6.03
CA GLU A 84 0.70 -40.08 7.34
C GLU A 84 -0.29 -40.18 8.51
N LEU A 85 -1.52 -39.65 8.35
CA LEU A 85 -2.53 -39.58 9.42
C LEU A 85 -3.64 -40.62 9.24
N ASP A 86 -3.76 -41.54 10.20
CA ASP A 86 -4.85 -42.53 10.29
C ASP A 86 -6.24 -41.85 10.22
N PRO A 87 -7.19 -42.35 9.41
CA PRO A 87 -8.50 -41.73 9.17
C PRO A 87 -9.30 -41.37 10.43
N LYS A 88 -9.08 -42.07 11.55
CA LYS A 88 -9.71 -41.72 12.84
C LYS A 88 -9.16 -40.42 13.43
N SER A 89 -7.87 -40.17 13.32
CA SER A 89 -7.22 -38.94 13.82
C SER A 89 -7.65 -37.71 13.04
N LEU A 90 -7.82 -37.84 11.72
CA LEU A 90 -8.28 -36.76 10.85
C LEU A 90 -9.71 -36.30 11.17
N ILE A 91 -10.61 -37.24 11.48
CA ILE A 91 -11.98 -36.93 11.91
C ILE A 91 -11.96 -36.15 13.23
N ILE A 92 -11.12 -36.56 14.19
CA ILE A 92 -11.00 -35.86 15.48
C ILE A 92 -10.46 -34.45 15.28
N ALA A 93 -9.41 -34.27 14.47
CA ALA A 93 -8.84 -32.96 14.16
C ALA A 93 -9.86 -32.03 13.48
N ALA A 94 -10.66 -32.55 12.55
CA ALA A 94 -11.72 -31.79 11.89
C ALA A 94 -12.81 -31.32 12.88
N VAL A 95 -13.27 -32.20 13.77
CA VAL A 95 -14.27 -31.85 14.80
C VAL A 95 -13.73 -30.78 15.76
N VAL A 96 -12.47 -30.90 16.18
CA VAL A 96 -11.83 -29.91 17.06
C VAL A 96 -11.72 -28.55 16.38
N LEU A 97 -11.31 -28.51 15.11
CA LEU A 97 -11.23 -27.25 14.34
C LEU A 97 -12.60 -26.59 14.18
N VAL A 98 -13.66 -27.35 13.91
CA VAL A 98 -15.03 -26.83 13.83
C VAL A 98 -15.49 -26.28 15.17
N TYR A 99 -15.23 -26.99 16.27
CA TYR A 99 -15.56 -26.53 17.62
C TYR A 99 -14.81 -25.24 17.98
N LEU A 100 -13.51 -25.15 17.68
CA LEU A 100 -12.71 -23.95 17.91
C LEU A 100 -13.17 -22.78 17.03
N GLY A 101 -13.52 -23.04 15.77
CA GLY A 101 -14.08 -22.05 14.86
C GLY A 101 -15.41 -21.49 15.37
N TYR A 102 -16.33 -22.37 15.76
CA TYR A 102 -17.60 -21.99 16.37
C TYR A 102 -17.39 -21.18 17.65
N ARG A 103 -16.53 -21.65 18.56
CA ARG A 103 -16.21 -20.93 19.80
C ARG A 103 -15.60 -19.55 19.52
N LYS A 104 -14.71 -19.44 18.52
CA LYS A 104 -14.10 -18.16 18.14
C LYS A 104 -15.14 -17.19 17.60
N ILE A 105 -16.08 -17.66 16.78
CA ILE A 105 -17.19 -16.85 16.25
C ILE A 105 -18.13 -16.41 17.39
N CYS A 106 -18.50 -17.32 18.30
CA CYS A 106 -19.31 -17.00 19.48
C CYS A 106 -18.59 -16.11 20.51
N SER A 107 -17.26 -16.05 20.49
CA SER A 107 -16.46 -15.16 21.34
C SER A 107 -16.23 -13.78 20.73
N LEU A 108 -16.46 -13.63 19.42
CA LEU A 108 -16.37 -12.36 18.69
C LEU A 108 -17.74 -11.67 18.56
N ALA A 109 -18.82 -12.39 18.86
CA ALA A 109 -20.18 -11.87 19.00
C ALA A 109 -20.44 -11.42 20.45
#